data_AF-A0A1X7NFE2-F1
#
_entry.id   AF-A0A1X7NFE2-F1
#
_cell.length_a   1.000
_cell.length_b   1.000
_cell.length_c   1.000
_cell.angle_alpha   90.00
_cell.angle_beta   90.00
_cell.angle_gamma   90.00
#
_symmetry.space_group_name_H-M   'P 1'
#
loop_
_entity.id
_entity.type
_entity.pdbx_description
1 polymer ?
#
loop_
_entity_poly.entity_id
_entity_poly.type
_entity_poly.pdbx_seq_one_letter_code
_entity_poly.pdbx_strand_id
1 'polypeptide(L)' 'MRDLSDIEDDDPITLTEASEVVLRGAVSVSTLRAEIRRGNLSVERIGKNLFTTRTYIKQMRERCRQ' A
#
# COMPACT_ATOMS: atom_id res chain seq x y z
N MET A 1 7.16 0.22 23.30
CA MET A 1 7.74 0.38 21.95
C MET A 1 6.96 -0.58 21.07
N ARG A 2 6.18 -0.09 20.10
CA ARG A 2 5.36 -0.96 19.24
C ARG A 2 6.27 -1.40 18.09
N ASP A 3 6.59 -2.69 18.04
CA ASP A 3 7.47 -3.26 17.02
C ASP A 3 6.74 -3.18 15.67
N LEU A 4 7.32 -2.47 14.70
CA LEU A 4 6.76 -2.30 13.35
C LEU A 4 6.83 -3.61 12.53
N SER A 5 7.34 -4.70 13.12
CA SER A 5 7.36 -6.04 12.55
C SER A 5 6.03 -6.80 12.67
N ASP A 6 5.06 -6.29 13.45
CA ASP A 6 3.75 -6.93 13.65
C ASP A 6 2.67 -6.47 12.64
N ILE A 7 3.02 -5.68 11.62
CA ILE A 7 2.07 -5.42 10.53
C ILE A 7 2.01 -6.69 9.68
N GLU A 8 0.98 -7.50 9.94
CA GLU A 8 0.67 -8.68 9.15
C GLU A 8 0.44 -8.30 7.69
N ASP A 9 0.72 -9.23 6.79
CA ASP A 9 0.69 -8.94 5.35
C ASP A 9 -0.71 -8.51 4.87
N ASP A 10 -1.76 -8.90 5.59
CA ASP A 10 -3.17 -8.62 5.34
C ASP A 10 -3.77 -7.53 6.25
N ASP A 11 -2.95 -6.86 7.08
CA ASP A 11 -3.44 -5.76 7.92
C ASP A 11 -3.79 -4.54 7.03
N PRO A 12 -5.05 -4.05 7.08
CA PRO A 12 -5.47 -2.91 6.26
C PRO A 12 -4.81 -1.62 6.76
N ILE A 13 -3.85 -1.14 5.97
CA ILE A 13 -3.14 0.12 6.21
C ILE A 13 -3.62 1.20 5.24
N THR A 14 -3.53 2.47 5.63
CA THR A 14 -3.86 3.57 4.73
C THR A 14 -2.80 3.76 3.63
N LEU A 15 -3.14 4.48 2.57
CA LEU A 15 -2.15 4.81 1.52
C LEU A 15 -0.96 5.60 2.04
N THR A 16 -1.20 6.44 3.06
CA THR A 16 -0.14 7.22 3.72
C THR A 16 0.80 6.28 4.47
N GLU A 17 0.25 5.35 5.26
CA GLU A 17 1.05 4.34 5.97
C GLU A 17 1.76 3.39 5.00
N ALA A 18 1.14 2.98 3.90
CA ALA A 18 1.80 2.16 2.90
C ALA A 18 3.01 2.88 2.27
N SER A 19 2.88 4.18 2.02
CA SER A 19 3.97 5.02 1.51
C SER A 19 5.10 5.15 2.53
N GLU A 20 4.79 5.50 3.77
CA GLU A 20 5.77 5.83 4.82
C GLU A 20 6.36 4.59 5.51
N VAL A 21 5.55 3.56 5.76
CA VAL A 21 5.92 2.38 6.53
C VAL A 21 6.39 1.24 5.62
N VAL A 22 5.59 0.88 4.60
CA VAL A 22 5.90 -0.26 3.73
C VAL A 22 6.96 0.10 2.70
N LEU A 23 6.80 1.27 2.06
CA LEU A 23 7.71 1.75 1.03
C LEU A 23 8.80 2.66 1.58
N ARG A 24 8.78 3.01 2.88
CA ARG A 24 9.78 3.87 3.54
C ARG A 24 10.02 5.19 2.80
N GLY A 25 8.99 5.76 2.18
CA GLY A 25 9.07 6.97 1.37
C GLY A 25 9.66 6.77 -0.04
N ALA A 26 9.94 5.53 -0.47
CA ALA A 26 10.42 5.25 -1.84
C ALA A 26 9.38 5.60 -2.92
N VAL A 27 8.10 5.60 -2.56
CA VAL A 27 6.98 5.92 -3.45
C VAL A 27 6.04 6.86 -2.72
N SER A 28 5.66 7.97 -3.37
CA SER A 28 4.73 8.94 -2.81
C SER A 28 3.28 8.44 -2.84
N VAL A 29 2.44 8.95 -1.92
CA VAL A 29 0.98 8.72 -1.95
C VAL A 29 0.37 9.09 -3.31
N SER A 30 0.90 10.12 -3.97
CA SER A 30 0.49 10.55 -5.31
C SER A 30 0.74 9.47 -6.36
N THR A 31 1.90 8.81 -6.30
CA THR A 31 2.26 7.70 -7.18
C THR A 31 1.39 6.48 -6.90
N LEU A 32 1.15 6.14 -5.62
CA LEU A 32 0.23 5.05 -5.24
C LEU A 32 -1.18 5.32 -5.80
N ARG A 33 -1.69 6.55 -5.69
CA ARG A 33 -2.97 6.96 -6.29
C ARG A 33 -3.00 6.81 -7.81
N ALA A 34 -1.91 7.14 -8.50
CA ALA A 34 -1.81 6.95 -9.94
C ALA A 34 -1.89 5.47 -10.31
N GLU A 35 -1.21 4.60 -9.56
CA GLU A 35 -1.18 3.16 -9.79
C GLU A 35 -2.53 2.48 -9.46
N ILE A 36 -3.25 2.97 -8.44
CA ILE A 36 -4.64 2.55 -8.16
C ILE A 36 -5.54 2.91 -9.35
N ARG A 37 -5.41 4.14 -9.87
CA ARG A 37 -6.20 4.59 -11.01
C ARG A 37 -5.89 3.81 -12.29
N ARG A 38 -4.65 3.32 -12.41
CA ARG A 38 -4.21 2.42 -13.50
C ARG A 38 -4.67 0.98 -13.32
N GLY A 39 -5.12 0.59 -12.13
CA GLY A 39 -5.48 -0.80 -11.80
C GLY A 39 -4.29 -1.70 -11.43
N ASN A 40 -3.10 -1.11 -11.24
CA ASN A 40 -1.90 -1.84 -10.85
C ASN A 40 -1.86 -2.15 -9.35
N LEU A 41 -2.44 -1.28 -8.53
CA LEU A 41 -2.51 -1.44 -7.08
C LEU A 41 -3.94 -1.76 -6.62
N SER A 42 -4.09 -2.90 -5.94
CA SER A 42 -5.33 -3.28 -5.27
C SER A 42 -5.51 -2.49 -3.97
N VAL A 43 -6.73 -2.03 -3.75
CA VAL A 43 -7.15 -1.31 -2.54
C VAL A 43 -8.54 -1.71 -2.14
N GLU A 44 -8.77 -1.76 -0.83
CA GLU A 44 -10.06 -1.98 -0.24
C GLU A 44 -10.65 -0.66 0.21
N ARG A 45 -11.88 -0.39 -0.21
CA ARG A 45 -12.59 0.80 0.20
C ARG A 45 -13.50 0.46 1.37
N ILE A 46 -13.07 0.80 2.57
CA ILE A 46 -13.85 0.62 3.80
C ILE A 46 -14.47 1.98 4.15
N GLY A 47 -15.77 2.10 3.87
CA GLY A 47 -16.53 3.34 4.06
C GLY A 47 -16.07 4.48 3.12
N LYS A 48 -15.55 5.57 3.71
CA LYS A 48 -15.01 6.74 2.98
C LYS A 48 -13.50 6.66 2.76
N ASN A 49 -12.82 5.71 3.39
CA ASN A 49 -11.36 5.60 3.37
C ASN A 49 -10.92 4.48 2.43
N LEU A 50 -9.69 4.64 1.91
CA LEU A 50 -9.02 3.67 1.06
C LEU A 50 -7.91 3.02 1.88
N PHE A 51 -7.99 1.70 1.99
CA PHE A 51 -7.02 0.86 2.65
C PHE A 51 -6.31 0.01 1.60
N THR A 52 -5.06 -0.29 1.87
CA THR A 52 -4.24 -1.21 1.10
C THR A 52 -3.58 -2.16 2.09
N THR A 53 -3.03 -3.25 1.61
CA THR A 53 -2.34 -4.23 2.45
C THR A 53 -0.92 -4.40 1.92
N ARG A 54 -0.03 -4.92 2.77
CA ARG A 54 1.35 -5.18 2.36
C ARG A 54 1.41 -6.23 1.25
N THR A 55 0.48 -7.20 1.25
CA THR A 55 0.26 -8.13 0.14
C THR A 55 0.02 -7.40 -1.19
N TYR A 56 -0.89 -6.41 -1.22
CA TYR A 56 -1.18 -5.66 -2.46
C TYR A 56 0.01 -4.83 -2.94
N ILE A 57 0.79 -4.25 -2.03
CA ILE A 57 2.01 -3.52 -2.39
C ILE A 57 3.06 -4.48 -2.99
N LYS A 58 3.24 -5.68 -2.42
CA LYS A 58 4.11 -6.72 -3.00
C LYS A 58 3.66 -7.10 -4.42
N GLN A 59 2.36 -7.32 -4.63
CA GLN A 59 1.80 -7.62 -5.95
C GLN A 59 2.00 -6.48 -6.95
N MET A 60 1.78 -5.23 -6.52
CA MET A 60 2.01 -4.03 -7.34
C MET A 60 3.47 -3.94 -7.78
N ARG A 61 4.43 -4.16 -6.86
CA ARG A 61 5.86 -4.16 -7.19
C ARG A 61 6.24 -5.23 -8.21
N GLU A 62 5.57 -6.39 -8.15
CA GLU A 62 5.78 -7.45 -9.11
C GLU A 62 5.25 -7.05 -10.50
N ARG A 63 4.07 -6.44 -10.56
CA ARG A 63 3.49 -5.90 -11.80
C ARG A 63 4.33 -4.76 -12.39
N CYS A 64 4.94 -3.92 -11.57
CA CYS A 64 5.82 -2.84 -12.04
C CYS A 64 7.22 -3.29 -12.45
N ARG A 65 7.62 -4.54 -12.15
CA ARG A 65 8.92 -5.09 -12.53
C ARG A 65 8.95 -5.69 -13.94
N GLN A 66 7.80 -5.80 -14.60
CA GLN A 66 7.63 -6.33 -15.94
C GLN A 66 7.56 -5.21 -16.97
#